data_AF-V5HH01-F1
#
_entry.id   AF-V5HH01-F1
#
_cell.length_a   1.000
_cell.length_b   1.000
_cell.length_c   1.000
_cell.angle_alpha   90.00
_cell.angle_beta   90.00
_cell.angle_gamma   90.00
#
_symmetry.space_group_name_H-M   'P 1'
#
loop_
_entity.id
_entity.type
_entity.pdbx_description
1 polymer ?
#
loop_
_entity_poly.entity_id
_entity_poly.type
_entity_poly.pdbx_seq_one_letter_code
_entity_poly.pdbx_strand_id
1 'polypeptide(L)'
;DHCKRCVPFLDFAKSLLATLISVAESGFGSGVLAHCLLTCERKAQQHCCLTIPYIVRNKLILRQLLLECTGLELLLDMLEGNKDCRALFSDAAASLQALCTSIAAPKAKRNTEASEKPDLLNTSSCFLGKFTTDVQFRMEDGSVVEGNRDQLSETNDYFRRMLSGHFQESNQSIVAFHCTRKTPLSVVVHFLHGCSFGSCPFLKAETTVKVDLDVLGLCDLLLLPELQKMTEARVKQCVKLEHVCDAYTKALELGMEDLRMAVLWYALTEKCDEERWNRCLHDLVFGPHGGQVLDDVASLVRRNSYSCVVADSAVEPCL
;
A
#
# COMPACT_ATOMS: atom_id res chain seq x y z
N ASP A 1 0.51 30.47 -11.36
CA ASP A 1 0.03 31.86 -11.41
C ASP A 1 -1.37 31.99 -10.84
N HIS A 2 -1.58 32.86 -9.85
CA HIS A 2 -2.90 33.08 -9.25
C HIS A 2 -3.58 34.29 -9.90
N CYS A 3 -4.80 34.11 -10.42
CA CYS A 3 -5.61 35.19 -10.99
C CYS A 3 -5.96 36.24 -9.91
N LYS A 4 -5.60 37.50 -10.13
CA LYS A 4 -5.83 38.62 -9.17
C LYS A 4 -7.30 38.82 -8.80
N ARG A 5 -8.24 38.39 -9.66
CA ARG A 5 -9.69 38.44 -9.38
C ARG A 5 -10.19 37.27 -8.53
N CYS A 6 -9.48 36.14 -8.52
CA CYS A 6 -9.87 34.95 -7.77
C CYS A 6 -9.40 35.01 -6.31
N VAL A 7 -8.36 35.80 -6.00
CA VAL A 7 -7.80 35.92 -4.64
C VAL A 7 -8.85 36.35 -3.61
N PRO A 8 -9.68 37.40 -3.83
CA PRO A 8 -10.70 37.78 -2.84
C PRO A 8 -11.74 36.70 -2.56
N PHE A 9 -12.15 35.95 -3.59
CA PHE A 9 -13.09 34.83 -3.43
C PHE A 9 -12.46 33.68 -2.64
N LEU A 10 -11.17 33.39 -2.90
CA LEU A 10 -10.44 32.37 -2.16
C LEU A 10 -10.30 32.75 -0.68
N ASP A 11 -10.01 34.02 -0.38
CA ASP A 11 -9.87 34.51 0.98
C ASP A 11 -11.22 34.50 1.72
N PHE A 12 -12.30 34.91 1.05
CA PHE A 12 -13.66 34.78 1.57
C PHE A 12 -14.03 33.32 1.87
N ALA A 13 -13.77 32.41 0.93
CA ALA A 13 -14.05 30.99 1.11
C ALA A 13 -13.27 30.37 2.28
N LYS A 14 -11.99 30.74 2.45
CA LYS A 14 -11.18 30.33 3.61
C LYS A 14 -11.75 30.87 4.91
N SER A 15 -12.16 32.15 4.95
CA SER A 15 -12.76 32.75 6.14
C SER A 15 -14.07 32.07 6.51
N LEU A 16 -14.94 31.80 5.53
CA LEU A 16 -16.20 31.09 5.74
C LEU A 16 -15.95 29.68 6.29
N LEU A 17 -15.00 28.95 5.69
CA LEU A 17 -14.64 27.61 6.15
C LEU A 17 -14.09 27.64 7.58
N ALA A 18 -13.27 28.63 7.94
CA ALA A 18 -12.78 28.79 9.30
C ALA A 18 -13.91 29.03 10.31
N THR A 19 -14.92 29.83 9.95
CA THR A 19 -16.11 30.02 10.79
C THR A 19 -16.90 28.71 10.94
N LEU A 20 -17.11 27.97 9.85
CA LEU A 20 -17.80 26.68 9.90
C LEU A 20 -17.06 25.67 10.79
N ILE A 21 -15.73 25.60 10.69
CA ILE A 21 -14.90 24.76 11.55
C ILE A 21 -15.08 25.16 13.02
N SER A 22 -14.98 26.45 13.33
CA SER A 22 -15.13 26.95 14.70
C SER A 22 -16.51 26.64 15.29
N VAL A 23 -17.58 26.69 14.48
CA VAL A 23 -18.93 26.35 14.93
C VAL A 23 -19.08 24.83 15.09
N ALA A 24 -18.62 24.04 14.13
CA ALA A 24 -18.70 22.58 14.14
C ALA A 24 -17.96 21.97 15.34
N GLU A 25 -16.85 22.58 15.76
CA GLU A 25 -16.03 22.11 16.88
C GLU A 25 -16.45 22.70 18.24
N SER A 26 -17.43 23.60 18.26
CA SER A 26 -18.01 24.07 19.52
C SER A 26 -18.78 22.93 20.22
N GLY A 27 -18.93 23.00 21.54
CA GLY A 27 -19.67 21.98 22.29
C GLY A 27 -21.13 21.81 21.84
N PHE A 28 -21.75 22.88 21.33
CA PHE A 28 -23.07 22.80 20.71
C PHE A 28 -23.01 22.17 19.31
N GLY A 29 -22.10 22.64 18.46
CA GLY A 29 -21.98 22.16 17.07
C GLY A 29 -21.65 20.69 16.97
N SER A 30 -20.69 20.21 17.76
CA SER A 30 -20.34 18.78 17.79
C SER A 30 -21.50 17.91 18.29
N GLY A 31 -22.27 18.41 19.26
CA GLY A 31 -23.50 17.77 19.73
C GLY A 31 -24.59 17.69 18.66
N VAL A 32 -24.78 18.74 17.86
CA VAL A 32 -25.72 18.75 16.73
C VAL A 32 -25.27 17.77 15.64
N LEU A 33 -23.99 17.73 15.31
CA LEU A 33 -23.44 16.77 14.35
C LEU A 33 -23.64 15.32 14.84
N ALA A 34 -23.36 15.04 16.12
CA ALA A 34 -23.58 13.73 16.72
C ALA A 34 -25.07 13.34 16.71
N HIS A 35 -25.96 14.25 17.08
CA HIS A 35 -27.41 14.05 17.02
C HIS A 35 -27.87 13.74 15.59
N CYS A 36 -27.36 14.49 14.60
CA CYS A 36 -27.67 14.27 13.20
C CYS A 36 -27.29 12.86 12.76
N LEU A 37 -26.06 12.44 13.05
CA LEU A 37 -25.57 11.10 12.72
C LEU A 37 -26.39 9.98 13.38
N LEU A 38 -26.84 10.16 14.62
CA LEU A 38 -27.50 9.10 15.39
C LEU A 38 -29.01 9.02 15.20
N THR A 39 -29.69 10.15 14.89
CA THR A 39 -31.15 10.23 15.03
C THR A 39 -31.90 10.81 13.84
N CYS A 40 -31.22 11.52 12.94
CA CYS A 40 -31.88 12.08 11.77
C CYS A 40 -32.15 11.00 10.70
N GLU A 41 -32.91 11.38 9.67
CA GLU A 41 -33.16 10.52 8.52
C GLU A 41 -31.88 10.21 7.72
N ARG A 42 -31.87 9.08 7.00
CA ARG A 42 -30.68 8.54 6.33
C ARG A 42 -29.99 9.53 5.38
N LYS A 43 -30.75 10.36 4.66
CA LYS A 43 -30.19 11.39 3.77
C LYS A 43 -29.43 12.47 4.54
N ALA A 44 -29.97 12.93 5.66
CA ALA A 44 -29.32 13.91 6.52
C ALA A 44 -28.06 13.33 7.16
N GLN A 45 -28.13 12.08 7.63
CA GLN A 45 -26.98 11.33 8.16
C GLN A 45 -25.85 11.23 7.13
N GLN A 46 -26.17 10.84 5.89
CA GLN A 46 -25.21 10.72 4.78
C GLN A 46 -24.52 12.06 4.50
N HIS A 47 -25.27 13.14 4.27
CA HIS A 47 -24.67 14.45 3.98
C HIS A 47 -23.86 15.01 5.16
N CYS A 48 -24.32 14.79 6.39
CA CYS A 48 -23.57 15.14 7.60
C CYS A 48 -22.23 14.41 7.63
N CYS A 49 -22.27 13.08 7.49
CA CYS A 49 -21.12 12.19 7.43
C CYS A 49 -20.10 12.62 6.36
N LEU A 50 -20.55 12.89 5.13
CA LEU A 50 -19.69 13.35 4.02
C LEU A 50 -18.97 14.66 4.32
N THR A 51 -19.58 15.54 5.12
CA THR A 51 -19.06 16.89 5.38
C THR A 51 -18.04 16.91 6.53
N ILE A 52 -18.19 16.02 7.52
CA ILE A 52 -17.39 16.01 8.77
C ILE A 52 -15.87 16.07 8.51
N PRO A 53 -15.28 15.27 7.61
CA PRO A 53 -13.83 15.31 7.35
C PRO A 53 -13.28 16.65 6.85
N TYR A 54 -14.16 17.54 6.35
CA TYR A 54 -13.77 18.86 5.84
C TYR A 54 -13.88 19.96 6.90
N ILE A 55 -14.84 19.85 7.82
CA ILE A 55 -15.17 20.89 8.81
C ILE A 55 -14.73 20.56 10.24
N VAL A 56 -14.31 19.31 10.52
CA VAL A 56 -13.79 18.92 11.84
C VAL A 56 -12.30 18.60 11.71
N ARG A 57 -11.46 19.39 12.36
CA ARG A 57 -9.99 19.29 12.43
C ARG A 57 -9.52 18.78 13.79
N ASN A 58 -10.28 19.03 14.85
CA ASN A 58 -10.04 18.51 16.18
C ASN A 58 -10.19 16.99 16.17
N LYS A 59 -9.09 16.28 16.45
CA LYS A 59 -9.02 14.84 16.34
C LYS A 59 -9.92 14.10 17.33
N LEU A 60 -10.16 14.66 18.52
CA LEU A 60 -11.04 14.06 19.53
C LEU A 60 -12.50 14.11 19.07
N ILE A 61 -12.95 15.27 18.59
CA ILE A 61 -14.30 15.44 18.05
C ILE A 61 -14.49 14.59 16.79
N LEU A 62 -13.51 14.62 15.88
CA LEU A 62 -13.53 13.81 14.66
C LEU A 62 -13.66 12.31 14.98
N ARG A 63 -12.89 11.84 15.96
CA ARG A 63 -12.97 10.45 16.45
C ARG A 63 -14.33 10.13 17.03
N GLN A 64 -14.86 10.98 17.91
CA GLN A 64 -16.19 10.79 18.50
C GLN A 64 -17.25 10.64 17.39
N LEU A 65 -17.30 11.60 16.45
CA LEU A 65 -18.30 11.60 15.39
C LEU A 65 -18.17 10.39 14.45
N LEU A 66 -16.94 10.01 14.08
CA LEU A 66 -16.74 8.93 13.11
C LEU A 66 -16.79 7.53 13.72
N LEU A 67 -16.25 7.34 14.92
CA LEU A 67 -16.12 6.01 15.53
C LEU A 67 -17.20 5.71 16.57
N GLU A 68 -17.71 6.73 17.27
CA GLU A 68 -18.71 6.55 18.33
C GLU A 68 -20.13 6.89 17.85
N CYS A 69 -20.26 7.74 16.81
CA CYS A 69 -21.54 8.15 16.25
C CYS A 69 -21.78 7.61 14.82
N THR A 70 -21.34 6.38 14.51
CA THR A 70 -21.59 5.66 13.24
C THR A 70 -21.11 6.36 11.94
N GLY A 71 -20.35 7.45 12.02
CA GLY A 71 -19.95 8.21 10.84
C GLY A 71 -19.09 7.41 9.86
N LEU A 72 -18.16 6.58 10.35
CA LEU A 72 -17.33 5.71 9.49
C LEU A 72 -18.17 4.60 8.84
N GLU A 73 -19.11 4.02 9.56
CA GLU A 73 -20.00 2.98 9.02
C GLU A 73 -20.84 3.53 7.87
N LEU A 74 -21.39 4.74 8.03
CA LEU A 74 -22.11 5.43 6.96
C LEU A 74 -21.23 5.70 5.73
N LEU A 75 -19.96 6.08 5.90
CA LEU A 75 -19.02 6.23 4.78
C LEU A 75 -18.82 4.90 4.04
N LEU A 76 -18.60 3.81 4.77
CA LEU A 76 -18.35 2.49 4.19
C LEU A 76 -19.60 1.95 3.48
N ASP A 77 -20.80 2.13 4.05
CA ASP A 77 -22.09 1.82 3.43
C ASP A 77 -22.26 2.52 2.06
N MET A 78 -21.83 3.79 1.97
CA MET A 78 -21.89 4.55 0.72
C MET A 78 -20.88 4.04 -0.31
N LEU A 79 -19.70 3.58 0.14
CA LEU A 79 -18.66 3.01 -0.72
C LEU A 79 -19.01 1.62 -1.23
N GLU A 80 -19.66 0.78 -0.42
CA GLU A 80 -20.14 -0.55 -0.82
C GLU A 80 -21.15 -0.47 -1.97
N GLY A 81 -21.78 0.70 -2.18
CA GLY A 81 -22.58 0.96 -3.38
C GLY A 81 -23.95 0.30 -3.35
N ASN A 82 -24.57 0.19 -2.17
CA ASN A 82 -25.97 -0.21 -2.06
C ASN A 82 -26.86 0.68 -2.98
N LYS A 83 -27.93 0.11 -3.54
CA LYS A 83 -28.69 0.69 -4.66
C LYS A 83 -29.12 2.15 -4.44
N ASP A 84 -29.36 2.52 -3.18
CA ASP A 84 -29.83 3.86 -2.78
C ASP A 84 -28.70 4.90 -2.68
N CYS A 85 -27.43 4.47 -2.61
CA CYS A 85 -26.26 5.31 -2.30
C CYS A 85 -25.25 5.41 -3.45
N ARG A 86 -25.47 4.72 -4.58
CA ARG A 86 -24.49 4.65 -5.67
C ARG A 86 -24.06 6.01 -6.21
N ALA A 87 -24.96 6.99 -6.21
CA ALA A 87 -24.65 8.36 -6.63
C ALA A 87 -23.67 9.09 -5.68
N LEU A 88 -23.59 8.65 -4.41
CA LEU A 88 -22.74 9.24 -3.38
C LEU A 88 -21.34 8.63 -3.34
N PHE A 89 -21.03 7.63 -4.17
CA PHE A 89 -19.73 6.95 -4.13
C PHE A 89 -18.57 7.93 -4.25
N SER A 90 -18.61 8.84 -5.23
CA SER A 90 -17.54 9.83 -5.45
C SER A 90 -17.37 10.76 -4.25
N ASP A 91 -18.49 11.21 -3.65
CA ASP A 91 -18.45 12.09 -2.49
C ASP A 91 -17.92 11.34 -1.25
N ALA A 92 -18.36 10.10 -1.03
CA ALA A 92 -17.92 9.25 0.06
C ALA A 92 -16.42 8.93 -0.06
N ALA A 93 -15.99 8.66 -1.29
CA ALA A 93 -14.59 8.47 -1.61
C ALA A 93 -13.80 9.75 -1.28
N ALA A 94 -14.16 10.91 -1.83
CA ALA A 94 -13.46 12.17 -1.54
C ALA A 94 -13.41 12.49 -0.04
N SER A 95 -14.51 12.24 0.67
CA SER A 95 -14.63 12.41 2.12
C SER A 95 -13.71 11.46 2.89
N LEU A 96 -13.63 10.19 2.48
CA LEU A 96 -12.69 9.21 3.03
C LEU A 96 -11.22 9.62 2.80
N GLN A 97 -10.88 10.11 1.61
CA GLN A 97 -9.51 10.58 1.33
C GLN A 97 -9.16 11.81 2.19
N ALA A 98 -10.10 12.74 2.35
CA ALA A 98 -9.94 13.90 3.23
C ALA A 98 -9.74 13.48 4.69
N LEU A 99 -10.50 12.49 5.16
CA LEU A 99 -10.35 11.89 6.48
C LEU A 99 -8.99 11.22 6.66
N CYS A 100 -8.62 10.30 5.76
CA CYS A 100 -7.35 9.58 5.86
C CYS A 100 -6.16 10.54 5.81
N THR A 101 -6.24 11.59 5.00
CA THR A 101 -5.21 12.64 4.93
C THR A 101 -5.14 13.49 6.20
N SER A 102 -6.27 13.72 6.89
CA SER A 102 -6.29 14.51 8.13
C SER A 102 -5.75 13.74 9.35
N ILE A 103 -5.96 12.43 9.39
CA ILE A 103 -5.43 11.54 10.46
C ILE A 103 -4.04 10.97 10.14
N ALA A 104 -3.55 11.12 8.90
CA ALA A 104 -2.21 10.70 8.56
C ALA A 104 -1.18 11.58 9.28
N ALA A 105 -0.17 10.93 9.89
CA ALA A 105 0.99 11.64 10.41
C ALA A 105 1.68 12.44 9.28
N PRO A 106 2.26 13.63 9.57
CA PRO A 106 3.03 14.37 8.60
C PRO A 106 4.10 13.45 8.01
N LYS A 107 4.04 13.18 6.70
CA LYS A 107 5.07 12.38 6.02
C LYS A 107 6.42 13.06 6.27
N ALA A 108 7.29 12.45 7.08
CA ALA A 108 8.70 12.80 7.10
C ALA A 108 9.16 12.75 5.63
N LYS A 109 9.74 13.85 5.13
CA LYS A 109 10.22 13.94 3.76
C LYS A 109 10.98 12.64 3.48
N ARG A 110 10.57 11.90 2.45
CA ARG A 110 11.33 10.75 1.96
C ARG A 110 12.69 11.34 1.59
N ASN A 111 13.67 11.19 2.48
CA ASN A 111 15.04 11.50 2.16
C ASN A 111 15.44 10.46 1.12
N THR A 112 15.30 10.82 -0.15
CA THR A 112 16.02 10.18 -1.26
C THR A 112 17.48 10.58 -1.18
N GLU A 113 18.10 10.34 -0.04
CA GLU A 113 19.54 10.37 0.17
C GLU A 113 19.80 9.28 1.19
N ALA A 114 19.91 8.05 0.68
CA ALA A 114 20.68 7.04 1.37
C ALA A 114 22.04 7.70 1.66
N SER A 115 22.37 7.81 2.94
CA SER A 115 23.73 8.07 3.39
C SER A 115 24.57 6.87 2.99
N GLU A 116 24.95 6.81 1.71
CA GLU A 116 26.08 6.02 1.27
C GLU A 116 27.31 6.74 1.80
N LYS A 117 27.92 6.19 2.86
CA LYS A 117 29.34 6.41 3.06
C LYS A 117 30.03 6.02 1.74
N PRO A 118 30.96 6.83 1.21
CA PRO A 118 31.68 6.47 0.01
C PRO A 118 32.63 5.32 0.36
N ASP A 119 32.11 4.09 0.26
CA ASP A 119 32.97 2.91 0.19
C ASP A 119 33.72 3.00 -1.14
N LEU A 120 35.00 3.31 -0.99
CA LEU A 120 36.00 3.25 -2.03
C LEU A 120 35.92 1.87 -2.69
N LEU A 121 35.67 1.85 -4.02
CA LEU A 121 35.55 0.69 -4.92
C LEU A 121 34.12 0.12 -5.10
N ASN A 122 33.18 0.93 -5.59
CA ASN A 122 31.89 0.45 -6.12
C ASN A 122 32.09 -0.37 -7.40
N THR A 123 32.51 -1.63 -7.24
CA THR A 123 32.61 -2.59 -8.35
C THR A 123 31.24 -3.24 -8.50
N SER A 124 30.40 -2.69 -9.39
CA SER A 124 29.12 -3.30 -9.79
C SER A 124 29.40 -4.69 -10.38
N SER A 125 29.31 -5.73 -9.56
CA SER A 125 29.63 -7.08 -9.98
C SER A 125 28.42 -7.98 -9.79
N CYS A 126 28.08 -8.69 -10.86
CA CYS A 126 27.10 -9.76 -10.82
C CYS A 126 27.80 -11.02 -10.32
N PHE A 127 27.31 -11.60 -9.22
CA PHE A 127 27.90 -12.83 -8.67
C PHE A 127 27.54 -14.07 -9.49
N LEU A 128 26.38 -14.09 -10.16
CA LEU A 128 26.00 -15.20 -11.04
C LEU A 128 27.06 -15.47 -12.13
N GLY A 129 27.63 -14.41 -12.72
CA GLY A 129 28.67 -14.54 -13.74
C GLY A 129 30.01 -15.12 -13.26
N LYS A 130 30.16 -15.38 -11.96
CA LYS A 130 31.35 -16.05 -11.38
C LYS A 130 31.19 -17.57 -11.33
N PHE A 131 30.01 -18.10 -11.60
CA PHE A 131 29.71 -19.53 -11.53
C PHE A 131 29.56 -20.12 -12.94
N THR A 132 29.80 -21.43 -13.06
CA THR A 132 29.43 -22.20 -14.25
C THR A 132 27.92 -22.44 -14.24
N THR A 133 27.26 -22.31 -15.40
CA THR A 133 25.84 -22.63 -15.54
C THR A 133 25.67 -24.05 -16.08
N ASP A 134 25.23 -24.97 -15.21
CA ASP A 134 25.09 -26.41 -15.49
C ASP A 134 23.63 -26.89 -15.38
N VAL A 135 22.71 -26.01 -15.01
CA VAL A 135 21.27 -26.25 -15.01
C VAL A 135 20.52 -25.08 -15.67
N GLN A 136 19.50 -25.43 -16.44
CA GLN A 136 18.60 -24.52 -17.12
C GLN A 136 17.16 -24.77 -16.69
N PHE A 137 16.48 -23.75 -16.18
CA PHE A 137 15.06 -23.79 -15.89
C PHE A 137 14.28 -23.27 -17.09
N ARG A 138 13.42 -24.10 -17.67
CA ARG A 138 12.59 -23.76 -18.82
C ARG A 138 11.17 -23.44 -18.38
N MET A 139 10.69 -22.27 -18.75
CA MET A 139 9.33 -21.80 -18.47
C MET A 139 8.36 -22.23 -19.58
N GLU A 140 7.06 -22.04 -19.36
CA GLU A 140 5.99 -22.40 -20.33
C GLU A 140 6.13 -21.68 -21.67
N ASP A 141 6.61 -20.44 -21.67
CA ASP A 141 6.85 -19.64 -22.88
C ASP A 141 8.13 -20.06 -23.64
N GLY A 142 8.81 -21.12 -23.17
CA GLY A 142 10.05 -21.63 -23.74
C GLY A 142 11.30 -20.81 -23.37
N SER A 143 11.14 -19.72 -22.63
CA SER A 143 12.29 -18.96 -22.12
C SER A 143 13.08 -19.80 -21.11
N VAL A 144 14.33 -19.39 -20.85
CA VAL A 144 15.26 -20.14 -19.99
C VAL A 144 15.95 -19.22 -18.98
N VAL A 145 16.07 -19.69 -17.73
CA VAL A 145 16.92 -19.12 -16.68
C VAL A 145 18.03 -20.11 -16.36
N GLU A 146 19.27 -19.63 -16.42
CA GLU A 146 20.43 -20.47 -16.12
C GLU A 146 20.88 -20.27 -14.68
N GLY A 147 21.42 -21.32 -14.07
CA GLY A 147 21.98 -21.29 -12.73
C GLY A 147 23.06 -22.35 -12.52
N ASN A 148 23.66 -22.33 -11.34
CA ASN A 148 24.61 -23.35 -10.91
C ASN A 148 23.94 -24.31 -9.91
N ARG A 149 23.94 -25.60 -10.22
CA ARG A 149 23.27 -26.64 -9.44
C ARG A 149 23.77 -26.69 -8.00
N ASP A 150 25.09 -26.69 -7.83
CA ASP A 150 25.71 -26.80 -6.51
C ASP A 150 25.35 -25.57 -5.65
N GLN A 151 25.51 -24.37 -6.19
CA GLN A 151 25.18 -23.11 -5.52
C GLN A 151 23.70 -23.05 -5.12
N LEU A 152 22.78 -23.40 -6.04
CA LEU A 152 21.34 -23.39 -5.76
C LEU A 152 20.96 -24.44 -4.70
N SER A 153 21.58 -25.62 -4.75
CA SER A 153 21.33 -26.70 -3.78
C SER A 153 21.93 -26.41 -2.42
N GLU A 154 23.05 -25.70 -2.35
CA GLU A 154 23.66 -25.28 -1.10
C GLU A 154 22.80 -24.21 -0.42
N THR A 155 22.35 -23.21 -1.17
CA THR A 155 21.67 -22.03 -0.62
C THR A 155 20.17 -22.19 -0.40
N ASN A 156 19.52 -23.16 -1.02
CA ASN A 156 18.07 -23.32 -0.91
C ASN A 156 17.60 -24.79 -0.86
N ASP A 157 16.77 -25.09 0.13
CA ASP A 157 16.27 -26.44 0.39
C ASP A 157 15.33 -26.99 -0.69
N TYR A 158 14.56 -26.12 -1.37
CA TYR A 158 13.70 -26.52 -2.47
C TYR A 158 14.55 -27.00 -3.65
N PHE A 159 15.54 -26.19 -4.06
CA PHE A 159 16.47 -26.56 -5.12
C PHE A 159 17.33 -27.76 -4.73
N ARG A 160 17.75 -27.88 -3.46
CA ARG A 160 18.46 -29.08 -2.98
C ARG A 160 17.63 -30.33 -3.20
N ARG A 161 16.37 -30.35 -2.76
CA ARG A 161 15.50 -31.52 -2.94
C ARG A 161 15.27 -31.84 -4.42
N MET A 162 15.09 -30.82 -5.25
CA MET A 162 14.83 -31.00 -6.68
C MET A 162 16.08 -31.48 -7.45
N LEU A 163 17.25 -30.91 -7.17
CA LEU A 163 18.44 -31.07 -8.00
C LEU A 163 19.45 -32.09 -7.48
N SER A 164 19.47 -32.39 -6.18
CA SER A 164 20.34 -33.39 -5.56
C SER A 164 19.60 -34.58 -4.92
N GLY A 165 18.27 -34.60 -5.04
CA GLY A 165 17.43 -35.70 -4.58
C GLY A 165 17.30 -36.86 -5.57
N HIS A 166 16.33 -37.74 -5.31
CA HIS A 166 16.01 -38.91 -6.15
C HIS A 166 14.99 -38.61 -7.26
N PHE A 167 14.74 -37.33 -7.54
CA PHE A 167 13.81 -36.88 -8.58
C PHE A 167 14.47 -36.95 -9.97
N GLN A 168 13.68 -37.02 -11.03
CA GLN A 168 14.21 -37.13 -12.41
C GLN A 168 15.04 -35.90 -12.80
N GLU A 169 14.68 -34.75 -12.24
CA GLU A 169 15.29 -33.43 -12.37
C GLU A 169 16.75 -33.39 -11.91
N SER A 170 17.16 -34.33 -11.04
CA SER A 170 18.55 -34.47 -10.60
C SER A 170 19.52 -34.80 -11.75
N ASN A 171 19.06 -35.53 -12.76
CA ASN A 171 19.88 -35.97 -13.89
C ASN A 171 19.66 -35.12 -15.16
N GLN A 172 18.82 -34.08 -15.10
CA GLN A 172 18.46 -33.26 -16.24
C GLN A 172 19.24 -31.95 -16.24
N SER A 173 19.86 -31.61 -17.38
CA SER A 173 20.44 -30.26 -17.59
C SER A 173 19.37 -29.19 -17.82
N ILE A 174 18.15 -29.60 -18.22
CA ILE A 174 17.01 -28.72 -18.45
C ILE A 174 15.84 -29.20 -17.61
N VAL A 175 15.45 -28.41 -16.62
CA VAL A 175 14.36 -28.67 -15.69
C VAL A 175 13.18 -27.78 -16.04
N ALA A 176 11.99 -28.34 -16.15
CA ALA A 176 10.79 -27.56 -16.45
C ALA A 176 10.29 -26.83 -15.19
N PHE A 177 10.07 -25.52 -15.28
CA PHE A 177 9.65 -24.66 -14.17
C PHE A 177 8.45 -23.79 -14.58
N HIS A 178 7.25 -24.25 -14.23
CA HIS A 178 5.99 -23.69 -14.74
C HIS A 178 5.37 -22.61 -13.84
N CYS A 179 6.00 -22.30 -12.70
CA CYS A 179 5.37 -21.47 -11.66
C CYS A 179 5.50 -19.96 -11.89
N THR A 180 6.26 -19.51 -12.91
CA THR A 180 6.54 -18.07 -13.11
C THR A 180 7.15 -17.76 -14.48
N ARG A 181 7.37 -16.47 -14.75
CA ARG A 181 8.06 -15.96 -15.94
C ARG A 181 9.58 -15.89 -15.73
N LYS A 182 10.34 -15.68 -16.80
CA LYS A 182 11.81 -15.59 -16.75
C LYS A 182 12.34 -14.58 -15.73
N THR A 183 11.83 -13.36 -15.74
CA THR A 183 12.42 -12.25 -14.96
C THR A 183 12.30 -12.47 -13.44
N PRO A 184 11.13 -12.82 -12.87
CA PRO A 184 11.03 -13.13 -11.44
C PRO A 184 11.93 -14.28 -11.00
N LEU A 185 11.99 -15.38 -11.77
CA LEU A 185 12.88 -16.50 -11.45
C LEU A 185 14.36 -16.09 -11.54
N SER A 186 14.72 -15.26 -12.51
CA SER A 186 16.08 -14.73 -12.64
C SER A 186 16.45 -13.88 -11.43
N VAL A 187 15.54 -13.07 -10.89
CA VAL A 187 15.78 -12.32 -9.64
C VAL A 187 16.12 -13.27 -8.48
N VAL A 188 15.35 -14.34 -8.33
CA VAL A 188 15.60 -15.36 -7.29
C VAL A 188 16.95 -16.05 -7.49
N VAL A 189 17.27 -16.48 -8.71
CA VAL A 189 18.56 -17.12 -9.02
C VAL A 189 19.71 -16.17 -8.74
N HIS A 190 19.64 -14.91 -9.20
CA HIS A 190 20.66 -13.91 -8.88
C HIS A 190 20.85 -13.75 -7.36
N PHE A 191 19.76 -13.70 -6.59
CA PHE A 191 19.82 -13.63 -5.12
C PHE A 191 20.50 -14.85 -4.50
N LEU A 192 20.14 -16.07 -4.92
CA LEU A 192 20.74 -17.32 -4.43
C LEU A 192 22.23 -17.46 -4.79
N HIS A 193 22.67 -16.77 -5.84
CA HIS A 193 24.08 -16.65 -6.20
C HIS A 193 24.81 -15.50 -5.46
N GLY A 194 24.16 -14.82 -4.51
CA GLY A 194 24.76 -13.78 -3.68
C GLY A 194 24.69 -12.36 -4.28
N CYS A 195 23.89 -12.13 -5.31
CA CYS A 195 23.67 -10.78 -5.83
C CYS A 195 22.79 -9.95 -4.87
N SER A 196 23.04 -8.64 -4.80
CA SER A 196 22.17 -7.71 -4.08
C SER A 196 21.57 -6.65 -5.03
N PHE A 197 20.42 -6.10 -4.65
CA PHE A 197 19.76 -5.04 -5.41
C PHE A 197 20.59 -3.74 -5.48
N GLY A 198 21.53 -3.54 -4.55
CA GLY A 198 22.41 -2.37 -4.51
C GLY A 198 23.64 -2.47 -5.40
N SER A 199 24.08 -3.67 -5.80
CA SER A 199 25.34 -3.86 -6.54
C SER A 199 25.20 -4.60 -7.88
N CYS A 200 24.15 -5.41 -8.04
CA CYS A 200 23.96 -6.21 -9.25
C CYS A 200 23.27 -5.41 -10.36
N PRO A 201 23.89 -5.24 -11.55
CA PRO A 201 23.28 -4.50 -12.67
C PRO A 201 21.94 -5.07 -13.14
N PHE A 202 21.84 -6.40 -13.21
CA PHE A 202 20.60 -7.08 -13.62
C PHE A 202 19.45 -6.79 -12.65
N LEU A 203 19.69 -6.97 -11.35
CA LEU A 203 18.68 -6.71 -10.33
C LEU A 203 18.23 -5.25 -10.32
N LYS A 204 19.13 -4.29 -10.61
CA LYS A 204 18.73 -2.87 -10.71
C LYS A 204 17.89 -2.57 -11.94
N ALA A 205 18.20 -3.19 -13.08
CA ALA A 205 17.55 -2.88 -14.36
C ALA A 205 16.17 -3.53 -14.48
N GLU A 206 16.01 -4.76 -13.98
CA GLU A 206 14.85 -5.60 -14.26
C GLU A 206 13.79 -5.60 -13.15
N THR A 207 14.09 -5.08 -11.96
CA THR A 207 13.10 -5.04 -10.87
C THR A 207 12.14 -3.88 -11.04
N THR A 208 10.90 -4.21 -11.40
CA THR A 208 9.74 -3.31 -11.37
C THR A 208 8.76 -3.80 -10.29
N VAL A 209 7.81 -2.96 -9.88
CA VAL A 209 6.80 -3.37 -8.88
C VAL A 209 6.07 -4.64 -9.30
N LYS A 210 5.72 -4.80 -10.59
CA LYS A 210 5.08 -6.02 -11.10
C LYS A 210 5.97 -7.26 -10.95
N VAL A 211 7.25 -7.14 -11.30
CA VAL A 211 8.23 -8.21 -11.10
C VAL A 211 8.40 -8.53 -9.61
N ASP A 212 8.42 -7.53 -8.74
CA ASP A 212 8.52 -7.71 -7.30
C ASP A 212 7.33 -8.49 -6.73
N LEU A 213 6.10 -8.22 -7.20
CA LEU A 213 4.91 -8.98 -6.78
C LEU A 213 5.00 -10.46 -7.18
N ASP A 214 5.52 -10.75 -8.37
CA ASP A 214 5.76 -12.13 -8.81
C ASP A 214 6.88 -12.80 -7.98
N VAL A 215 7.94 -12.04 -7.66
CA VAL A 215 9.04 -12.50 -6.80
C VAL A 215 8.54 -12.82 -5.38
N LEU A 216 7.61 -12.04 -4.82
CA LEU A 216 7.00 -12.35 -3.52
C LEU A 216 6.29 -13.71 -3.54
N GLY A 217 5.58 -14.05 -4.63
CA GLY A 217 4.98 -15.37 -4.80
C GLY A 217 6.01 -16.50 -4.84
N LEU A 218 7.17 -16.25 -5.47
CA LEU A 218 8.28 -17.21 -5.45
C LEU A 218 8.94 -17.31 -4.08
N CYS A 219 8.99 -16.24 -3.30
CA CYS A 219 9.56 -16.28 -1.96
C CYS A 219 8.74 -17.18 -1.02
N ASP A 220 7.41 -17.15 -1.14
CA ASP A 220 6.52 -18.07 -0.41
C ASP A 220 6.73 -19.52 -0.87
N LEU A 221 6.72 -19.78 -2.18
CA LEU A 221 6.93 -21.12 -2.76
C LEU A 221 8.29 -21.74 -2.40
N LEU A 222 9.36 -20.93 -2.47
CA LEU A 222 10.75 -21.38 -2.31
C LEU A 222 11.28 -21.17 -0.89
N LEU A 223 10.44 -20.65 0.02
CA LEU A 223 10.77 -20.36 1.43
C LEU A 223 12.00 -19.45 1.58
N LEU A 224 11.92 -18.24 1.02
CA LEU A 224 13.01 -17.24 0.98
C LEU A 224 12.67 -15.98 1.81
N PRO A 225 12.70 -16.06 3.16
CA PRO A 225 12.23 -14.96 4.03
C PRO A 225 13.07 -13.67 3.88
N GLU A 226 14.39 -13.79 3.69
CA GLU A 226 15.26 -12.62 3.52
C GLU A 226 14.96 -11.89 2.21
N LEU A 227 14.77 -12.63 1.11
CA LEU A 227 14.39 -12.04 -0.18
C LEU A 227 12.98 -11.43 -0.11
N GLN A 228 12.05 -12.09 0.58
CA GLN A 228 10.69 -11.59 0.80
C GLN A 228 10.73 -10.23 1.49
N LYS A 229 11.45 -10.11 2.60
CA LYS A 229 11.57 -8.86 3.37
C LYS A 229 12.15 -7.72 2.53
N MET A 230 13.21 -8.00 1.76
CA MET A 230 13.82 -6.99 0.87
C MET A 230 12.88 -6.55 -0.25
N THR A 231 12.17 -7.50 -0.85
CA THR A 231 11.23 -7.26 -1.95
C THR A 231 10.00 -6.50 -1.45
N GLU A 232 9.47 -6.86 -0.29
CA GLU A 232 8.37 -6.15 0.37
C GLU A 232 8.72 -4.68 0.64
N ALA A 233 9.92 -4.42 1.16
CA ALA A 233 10.40 -3.05 1.39
C ALA A 233 10.46 -2.25 0.08
N ARG A 234 10.90 -2.86 -1.02
CA ARG A 234 10.93 -2.23 -2.33
C ARG A 234 9.53 -1.94 -2.87
N VAL A 235 8.59 -2.88 -2.77
CA VAL A 235 7.19 -2.64 -3.15
C VAL A 235 6.61 -1.46 -2.38
N LYS A 236 6.78 -1.42 -1.05
CA LYS A 236 6.32 -0.29 -0.21
C LYS A 236 6.92 1.06 -0.63
N GLN A 237 8.16 1.08 -1.11
CA GLN A 237 8.85 2.30 -1.54
C GLN A 237 8.47 2.76 -2.96
N CYS A 238 8.18 1.82 -3.86
CA CYS A 238 8.03 2.08 -5.29
C CYS A 238 6.59 2.00 -5.80
N VAL A 239 5.62 1.58 -4.95
CA VAL A 239 4.21 1.49 -5.32
C VAL A 239 3.68 2.83 -5.85
N LYS A 240 2.84 2.74 -6.88
CA LYS A 240 2.09 3.85 -7.47
C LYS A 240 0.63 3.44 -7.54
N LEU A 241 -0.26 4.40 -7.77
CA LEU A 241 -1.70 4.14 -7.83
C LEU A 241 -2.08 3.00 -8.80
N GLU A 242 -1.42 2.92 -9.97
CA GLU A 242 -1.65 1.86 -10.96
C GLU A 242 -1.28 0.44 -10.49
N HIS A 243 -0.49 0.32 -9.42
CA HIS A 243 -0.04 -0.94 -8.84
C HIS A 243 -0.85 -1.36 -7.61
N VAL A 244 -1.73 -0.48 -7.08
CA VAL A 244 -2.37 -0.68 -5.78
C VAL A 244 -3.25 -1.93 -5.78
N CYS A 245 -4.10 -2.10 -6.79
CA CYS A 245 -5.01 -3.26 -6.86
C CYS A 245 -4.24 -4.58 -6.92
N ASP A 246 -3.23 -4.67 -7.79
CA ASP A 246 -2.39 -5.86 -7.94
C ASP A 246 -1.61 -6.15 -6.65
N ALA A 247 -1.00 -5.13 -6.06
CA ALA A 247 -0.20 -5.28 -4.85
C ALA A 247 -1.05 -5.63 -3.62
N TYR A 248 -2.24 -5.05 -3.48
CA TYR A 248 -3.18 -5.38 -2.42
C TYR A 248 -3.67 -6.83 -2.54
N THR A 249 -4.10 -7.22 -3.74
CA THR A 249 -4.58 -8.58 -4.02
C THR A 249 -3.48 -9.59 -3.75
N LYS A 250 -2.26 -9.33 -4.25
CA LYS A 250 -1.13 -10.25 -4.04
C LYS A 250 -0.74 -10.36 -2.56
N ALA A 251 -0.71 -9.25 -1.83
CA ALA A 251 -0.43 -9.27 -0.41
C ALA A 251 -1.50 -10.02 0.37
N LEU A 252 -2.77 -9.93 -0.04
CA LEU A 252 -3.87 -10.69 0.57
C LEU A 252 -3.72 -12.19 0.32
N GLU A 253 -3.46 -12.61 -0.92
CA GLU A 253 -3.24 -14.01 -1.30
C GLU A 253 -2.09 -14.66 -0.52
N LEU A 254 -1.00 -13.91 -0.31
CA LEU A 254 0.19 -14.36 0.40
C LEU A 254 0.11 -14.17 1.93
N GLY A 255 -1.02 -13.69 2.46
CA GLY A 255 -1.20 -13.45 3.90
C GLY A 255 -0.28 -12.34 4.48
N MET A 256 0.21 -11.43 3.65
CA MET A 256 1.13 -10.36 4.04
C MET A 256 0.38 -9.11 4.54
N GLU A 257 -0.13 -9.16 5.78
CA GLU A 257 -0.92 -8.04 6.36
C GLU A 257 -0.18 -6.71 6.33
N ASP A 258 1.10 -6.67 6.74
CA ASP A 258 1.87 -5.42 6.79
C ASP A 258 2.03 -4.74 5.43
N LEU A 259 2.21 -5.53 4.36
CA LEU A 259 2.27 -5.01 2.99
C LEU A 259 0.89 -4.56 2.52
N ARG A 260 -0.14 -5.39 2.76
CA ARG A 260 -1.53 -5.12 2.39
C ARG A 260 -2.02 -3.79 2.98
N MET A 261 -1.82 -3.61 4.28
CA MET A 261 -2.22 -2.40 5.01
C MET A 261 -1.41 -1.18 4.57
N ALA A 262 -0.11 -1.34 4.30
CA ALA A 262 0.73 -0.24 3.82
C ALA A 262 0.33 0.26 2.42
N VAL A 263 0.05 -0.66 1.48
CA VAL A 263 -0.38 -0.33 0.11
C VAL A 263 -1.74 0.34 0.12
N LEU A 264 -2.69 -0.17 0.90
CA LEU A 264 -4.01 0.45 1.03
C LEU A 264 -3.91 1.84 1.67
N TRP A 265 -3.12 1.99 2.73
CA TRP A 265 -2.89 3.28 3.37
C TRP A 265 -2.24 4.30 2.44
N TYR A 266 -1.30 3.86 1.59
CA TYR A 266 -0.75 4.68 0.53
C TYR A 266 -1.85 5.19 -0.40
N ALA A 267 -2.74 4.30 -0.88
CA ALA A 267 -3.83 4.69 -1.78
C ALA A 267 -4.80 5.70 -1.14
N LEU A 268 -5.10 5.55 0.14
CA LEU A 268 -6.02 6.44 0.88
C LEU A 268 -5.44 7.82 1.22
N THR A 269 -4.12 7.96 1.23
CA THR A 269 -3.43 9.20 1.68
C THR A 269 -2.59 9.87 0.59
N GLU A 270 -2.44 9.24 -0.57
CA GLU A 270 -1.65 9.82 -1.66
C GLU A 270 -2.43 10.91 -2.37
N LYS A 271 -1.79 12.08 -2.52
CA LYS A 271 -2.33 13.17 -3.32
C LYS A 271 -2.21 12.79 -4.79
N CYS A 272 -3.34 12.58 -5.43
CA CYS A 272 -3.42 12.28 -6.85
C CYS A 272 -4.67 12.91 -7.46
N ASP A 273 -4.79 12.79 -8.78
CA ASP A 273 -5.95 13.23 -9.53
C ASP A 273 -7.21 12.49 -9.05
N GLU A 274 -8.29 13.24 -8.81
CA GLU A 274 -9.53 12.74 -8.23
C GLU A 274 -10.15 11.63 -9.08
N GLU A 275 -10.13 11.75 -10.41
CA GLU A 275 -10.69 10.70 -11.27
C GLU A 275 -9.87 9.41 -11.21
N ARG A 276 -8.54 9.52 -11.22
CA ARG A 276 -7.65 8.36 -11.10
C ARG A 276 -7.84 7.65 -9.76
N TRP A 277 -7.95 8.44 -8.70
CA TRP A 277 -8.15 7.93 -7.35
C TRP A 277 -9.51 7.24 -7.20
N ASN A 278 -10.59 7.88 -7.66
CA ASN A 278 -11.93 7.29 -7.67
C ASN A 278 -11.98 5.97 -8.44
N ARG A 279 -11.32 5.88 -9.60
CA ARG A 279 -11.19 4.62 -10.34
C ARG A 279 -10.45 3.55 -9.55
N CYS A 280 -9.31 3.88 -8.94
CA CYS A 280 -8.56 2.94 -8.12
C CYS A 280 -9.38 2.42 -6.93
N LEU A 281 -10.07 3.31 -6.21
CA LEU A 281 -10.90 2.89 -5.07
C LEU A 281 -12.10 2.06 -5.54
N HIS A 282 -12.73 2.44 -6.65
CA HIS A 282 -13.80 1.67 -7.26
C HIS A 282 -13.33 0.24 -7.61
N ASP A 283 -12.18 0.10 -8.26
CA ASP A 283 -11.63 -1.21 -8.63
C ASP A 283 -11.28 -2.08 -7.40
N LEU A 284 -10.84 -1.47 -6.31
CA LEU A 284 -10.62 -2.16 -5.04
C LEU A 284 -11.94 -2.63 -4.40
N VAL A 285 -12.93 -1.74 -4.27
CA VAL A 285 -14.18 -2.01 -3.56
C VAL A 285 -15.12 -2.93 -4.35
N PHE A 286 -15.18 -2.79 -5.67
CA PHE A 286 -16.00 -3.66 -6.54
C PHE A 286 -15.21 -4.83 -7.13
N GLY A 287 -13.94 -4.98 -6.74
CA GLY A 287 -13.10 -6.12 -7.09
C GLY A 287 -13.46 -7.39 -6.31
N PRO A 288 -12.69 -8.49 -6.52
CA PRO A 288 -12.98 -9.80 -5.92
C PRO A 288 -12.91 -9.81 -4.39
N HIS A 289 -12.23 -8.84 -3.79
CA HIS A 289 -11.99 -8.76 -2.34
C HIS A 289 -12.60 -7.50 -1.70
N GLY A 290 -13.64 -6.93 -2.31
CA GLY A 290 -14.27 -5.68 -1.88
C GLY A 290 -14.62 -5.60 -0.39
N GLY A 291 -15.24 -6.65 0.16
CA GLY A 291 -15.57 -6.69 1.59
C GLY A 291 -14.33 -6.58 2.48
N GLN A 292 -13.28 -7.34 2.17
CA GLN A 292 -12.01 -7.28 2.91
C GLN A 292 -11.33 -5.91 2.80
N VAL A 293 -11.45 -5.25 1.64
CA VAL A 293 -10.96 -3.88 1.46
C VAL A 293 -11.65 -2.94 2.44
N LEU A 294 -12.98 -2.98 2.53
CA LEU A 294 -13.74 -2.10 3.42
C LEU A 294 -13.41 -2.37 4.91
N ASP A 295 -13.25 -3.64 5.29
CA ASP A 295 -12.82 -4.02 6.64
C ASP A 295 -11.40 -3.50 6.98
N ASP A 296 -10.48 -3.60 6.03
CA ASP A 296 -9.12 -3.07 6.16
C ASP A 296 -9.11 -1.53 6.22
N VAL A 297 -9.92 -0.85 5.41
CA VAL A 297 -10.12 0.61 5.47
C VAL A 297 -10.60 0.99 6.87
N ALA A 298 -11.63 0.32 7.38
CA ALA A 298 -12.18 0.58 8.70
C ALA A 298 -11.12 0.37 9.80
N SER A 299 -10.32 -0.70 9.68
CA SER A 299 -9.23 -1.01 10.58
C SER A 299 -8.12 0.04 10.55
N LEU A 300 -7.73 0.51 9.35
CA LEU A 300 -6.73 1.57 9.18
C LEU A 300 -7.18 2.90 9.79
N VAL A 301 -8.42 3.31 9.54
CA VAL A 301 -8.99 4.55 10.09
C VAL A 301 -9.00 4.49 11.61
N ARG A 302 -9.48 3.38 12.20
CA ARG A 302 -9.45 3.17 13.65
C ARG A 302 -8.03 3.24 14.19
N ARG A 303 -7.10 2.41 13.69
CA ARG A 303 -5.69 2.34 14.15
C ARG A 303 -5.01 3.72 14.15
N ASN A 304 -5.13 4.49 13.05
CA ASN A 304 -4.48 5.80 12.92
C ASN A 304 -5.17 6.91 13.75
N SER A 305 -6.48 6.80 13.97
CA SER A 305 -7.20 7.73 14.84
C SER A 305 -6.78 7.61 16.32
N TYR A 306 -6.43 6.41 16.79
CA TYR A 306 -5.93 6.20 18.16
C TYR A 306 -4.48 6.67 18.34
N SER A 307 -3.60 6.38 17.38
CA SER A 307 -2.18 6.76 17.43
C SER A 307 -1.99 8.28 17.55
N CYS A 308 -2.85 9.06 16.90
CA CYS A 308 -2.82 10.51 16.98
C CYS A 308 -3.18 11.08 18.37
N VAL A 309 -4.09 10.43 19.11
CA VAL A 309 -4.54 10.91 20.44
C VAL A 309 -3.42 10.73 21.47
N VAL A 310 -2.70 9.61 21.40
CA VAL A 310 -1.57 9.33 22.31
C VAL A 310 -0.44 10.33 22.09
N ALA A 311 -0.15 10.69 20.84
CA ALA A 311 0.86 11.68 20.51
C ALA A 311 0.50 13.10 20.98
N ASP A 312 -0.78 13.50 20.87
CA ASP A 312 -1.23 14.82 21.35
C ASP A 312 -1.31 14.87 22.90
N SER A 313 -1.59 13.75 23.57
CA SER A 313 -1.56 13.65 25.05
C SER A 313 -0.15 13.62 25.66
N ALA A 314 0.88 13.35 24.87
CA ALA A 314 2.28 13.39 25.31
C ALA A 314 2.87 14.82 25.28
N VAL A 315 2.07 15.81 24.87
CA VAL A 315 2.41 17.23 24.88
C VAL A 315 1.58 17.95 25.94
N GLU A 316 1.57 17.43 27.17
CA GLU A 316 1.24 18.26 28.33
C GLU A 316 2.52 18.97 28.79
N PRO A 317 2.56 20.31 28.86
CA PRO A 317 3.66 20.99 29.53
C PRO A 317 3.54 20.69 31.02
N CYS A 318 4.57 20.07 31.58
CA CYS A 318 4.78 20.10 33.03
C CYS A 318 4.69 21.56 33.49
N LEU A 319 3.65 21.88 34.26
CA LEU A 319 3.62 23.03 35.16
C LEU A 319 4.51 22.75 36.38
#